data_AF-R6H8F2-F1
#
_entry.id   AF-R6H8F2-F1
#
_cell.length_a   1.000
_cell.length_b   1.000
_cell.length_c   1.000
_cell.angle_alpha   90.00
_cell.angle_beta   90.00
_cell.angle_gamma   90.00
#
_symmetry.space_group_name_H-M   'P 1'
#
loop_
_entity.id
_entity.type
_entity.pdbx_description
1 polymer ?
#
loop_
_entity_poly.entity_id
_entity_poly.type
_entity_poly.pdbx_seq_one_letter_code
_entity_poly.pdbx_strand_id
1 'polypeptide(L)'
;MAGREQEPFAYSPELQPGGSAARSSGGSAQSAEAFRASPVQPHYAAPLSSRDHVAAGFLALLLGVFGVHKFYLGYNAQGFTLLALTVIGGLFTFGIVTGVVWIISAIEAIAYFSKSQSEFEQIYVYGKREWF
;
A
#
# COMPACT_ATOMS: atom_id res chain seq x y z
N MET A 1 -69.45 -11.64 -14.04
CA MET A 1 -69.02 -12.21 -15.34
C MET A 1 -67.61 -11.71 -15.56
N ALA A 2 -66.59 -12.55 -15.39
CA ALA A 2 -66.09 -13.57 -16.34
C ALA A 2 -64.87 -12.99 -17.09
N GLY A 3 -63.75 -13.70 -17.28
CA GLY A 3 -63.39 -15.04 -16.84
C GLY A 3 -61.85 -15.20 -16.83
N ARG A 4 -61.34 -16.32 -16.29
CA ARG A 4 -59.92 -16.71 -16.44
C ARG A 4 -59.69 -17.26 -17.84
N GLU A 5 -58.48 -17.12 -18.37
CA GLU A 5 -57.86 -17.89 -19.48
C GLU A 5 -56.55 -17.12 -19.88
N GLN A 6 -55.38 -17.69 -20.21
CA GLN A 6 -54.98 -19.05 -20.58
C GLN A 6 -53.54 -19.38 -20.10
N GLU A 7 -53.34 -20.55 -19.49
CA GLU A 7 -52.18 -21.42 -19.78
C GLU A 7 -52.67 -22.49 -20.79
N PRO A 8 -51.86 -23.35 -21.45
CA PRO A 8 -50.43 -23.63 -21.24
C PRO A 8 -49.61 -23.75 -22.54
N PHE A 9 -48.33 -24.14 -22.46
CA PHE A 9 -47.74 -25.03 -23.47
C PHE A 9 -46.81 -26.06 -22.84
N ALA A 10 -47.14 -27.34 -23.03
CA ALA A 10 -46.42 -28.47 -22.48
C ALA A 10 -45.40 -29.03 -23.47
N TYR A 11 -44.32 -29.65 -22.96
CA TYR A 11 -43.90 -30.98 -23.43
C TYR A 11 -42.97 -31.67 -22.42
N SER A 12 -43.26 -32.91 -22.05
CA SER A 12 -42.37 -33.76 -21.23
C SER A 12 -42.12 -35.11 -21.91
N PRO A 13 -40.84 -35.42 -22.17
CA PRO A 13 -40.22 -36.76 -22.21
C PRO A 13 -38.95 -36.87 -21.32
N GLU A 14 -38.39 -38.02 -20.95
CA GLU A 14 -38.89 -39.41 -20.95
C GLU A 14 -38.14 -40.29 -19.90
N LEU A 15 -38.64 -41.52 -19.71
CA LEU A 15 -38.12 -42.73 -19.02
C LEU A 15 -36.58 -42.97 -19.01
N GLN A 16 -35.91 -43.16 -17.84
CA GLN A 16 -35.61 -44.43 -17.10
C GLN A 16 -34.39 -45.25 -17.63
N PRO A 17 -33.79 -46.25 -16.89
CA PRO A 17 -34.04 -46.76 -15.53
C PRO A 17 -32.79 -47.02 -14.63
N GLY A 18 -33.03 -47.38 -13.35
CA GLY A 18 -32.35 -48.51 -12.65
C GLY A 18 -30.92 -48.36 -12.10
N GLY A 19 -30.78 -48.34 -10.76
CA GLY A 19 -29.50 -48.51 -10.04
C GLY A 19 -29.71 -48.84 -8.56
N SER A 20 -29.22 -50.01 -8.11
CA SER A 20 -29.62 -50.64 -6.84
C SER A 20 -28.99 -50.07 -5.56
N ALA A 21 -29.63 -50.35 -4.43
CA ALA A 21 -29.23 -49.89 -3.09
C ALA A 21 -27.90 -50.47 -2.56
N ALA A 22 -27.22 -49.67 -1.72
CA ALA A 22 -26.25 -50.16 -0.74
C ALA A 22 -26.39 -49.37 0.58
N ARG A 23 -26.52 -50.07 1.70
CA ARG A 23 -26.43 -49.50 3.05
C ARG A 23 -24.96 -49.29 3.44
N SER A 24 -24.65 -48.16 4.06
CA SER A 24 -23.58 -48.10 5.07
C SER A 24 -23.99 -47.16 6.20
N SER A 25 -23.80 -47.63 7.44
CA SER A 25 -24.18 -46.96 8.67
C SER A 25 -22.97 -46.41 9.43
N GLY A 26 -23.11 -45.23 10.04
CA GLY A 26 -22.17 -44.69 11.03
C GLY A 26 -21.44 -43.43 10.57
N GLY A 27 -21.17 -42.52 11.50
CA GLY A 27 -20.42 -41.29 11.21
C GLY A 27 -21.02 -40.04 11.87
N SER A 28 -20.72 -39.89 13.16
CA SER A 28 -20.84 -38.67 13.95
C SER A 28 -20.53 -37.35 13.21
N ALA A 29 -21.42 -36.36 13.38
CA ALA A 29 -21.09 -34.94 13.59
C ALA A 29 -19.84 -34.37 12.86
N GLN A 30 -19.92 -34.21 11.53
CA GLN A 30 -18.85 -33.57 10.75
C GLN A 30 -19.35 -32.60 9.67
N SER A 31 -20.34 -31.77 10.01
CA SER A 31 -20.91 -30.73 9.12
C SER A 31 -20.74 -29.29 9.63
N ALA A 32 -20.26 -29.08 10.86
CA ALA A 32 -20.09 -27.73 11.43
C ALA A 32 -18.72 -27.09 11.09
N GLU A 33 -17.68 -27.88 10.83
CA GLU A 33 -16.31 -27.39 10.69
C GLU A 33 -16.00 -26.80 9.30
N ALA A 34 -16.82 -27.12 8.29
CA ALA A 34 -16.60 -26.75 6.89
C ALA A 34 -16.80 -25.24 6.58
N PHE A 35 -17.33 -24.47 7.54
CA PHE A 35 -17.50 -23.02 7.44
C PHE A 35 -16.40 -22.21 8.15
N ARG A 36 -15.25 -22.82 8.48
CA ARG A 36 -14.01 -22.04 8.69
C ARG A 36 -13.52 -21.48 7.36
N ALA A 37 -14.18 -20.42 6.90
CA ALA A 37 -13.72 -19.61 5.79
C ALA A 37 -12.29 -19.14 6.10
N SER A 38 -11.31 -19.59 5.30
CA SER A 38 -9.98 -19.01 5.32
C SER A 38 -10.12 -17.50 5.10
N PRO A 39 -9.47 -16.65 5.92
CA PRO A 39 -9.53 -15.21 5.69
C PRO A 39 -8.99 -14.94 4.29
N VAL A 40 -9.84 -14.38 3.43
CA VAL A 40 -9.46 -13.97 2.08
C VAL A 40 -8.48 -12.81 2.24
N GLN A 41 -7.18 -13.14 2.24
CA GLN A 41 -6.11 -12.16 2.28
C GLN A 41 -6.27 -11.23 1.06
N PRO A 42 -6.63 -9.94 1.24
CA PRO A 42 -6.70 -9.04 0.11
C PRO A 42 -5.29 -8.89 -0.45
N HIS A 43 -5.10 -9.34 -1.69
CA HIS A 43 -3.84 -9.18 -2.40
C HIS A 43 -3.71 -7.70 -2.77
N TYR A 44 -3.24 -6.89 -1.82
CA TYR A 44 -2.91 -5.49 -2.04
C TYR A 44 -1.82 -5.45 -3.12
N ALA A 45 -2.23 -5.11 -4.34
CA ALA A 45 -1.29 -4.73 -5.38
C ALA A 45 -0.45 -3.58 -4.82
N ALA A 46 0.87 -3.78 -4.74
CA ALA A 46 1.78 -2.76 -4.23
C ALA A 46 1.54 -1.47 -5.03
N PRO A 47 1.35 -0.31 -4.37
CA PRO A 47 1.07 0.93 -5.07
C PRO A 47 2.22 1.23 -6.03
N LEU A 48 1.90 1.56 -7.29
CA LEU A 48 2.87 1.78 -8.37
C LEU A 48 3.86 2.96 -8.14
N SER A 49 3.79 3.60 -6.97
CA SER A 49 4.68 4.68 -6.54
C SER A 49 5.19 4.51 -5.10
N SER A 50 5.36 3.25 -4.66
CA SER A 50 6.15 2.91 -3.46
C SER A 50 7.55 3.55 -3.57
N ARG A 51 8.07 4.06 -2.45
CA ARG A 51 9.35 4.76 -2.36
C ARG A 51 10.12 4.21 -1.17
N ASP A 52 11.34 3.76 -1.38
CA ASP A 52 12.09 3.08 -0.32
C ASP A 52 12.58 4.07 0.74
N HIS A 53 12.17 3.85 2.00
CA HIS A 53 12.64 4.63 3.15
C HIS A 53 14.17 4.57 3.30
N VAL A 54 14.77 3.41 3.01
CA VAL A 54 16.22 3.19 3.02
C VAL A 54 16.92 4.06 1.97
N ALA A 55 16.41 4.10 0.74
CA ALA A 55 16.98 4.91 -0.33
C ALA A 55 16.88 6.41 -0.02
N ALA A 56 15.73 6.85 0.52
CA ALA A 56 15.54 8.22 0.99
C ALA A 56 16.51 8.58 2.12
N GLY A 57 16.74 7.68 3.08
CA GLY A 57 17.69 7.86 4.18
C GLY A 57 19.13 8.01 3.70
N PHE A 58 19.57 7.17 2.76
CA PHE A 58 20.90 7.31 2.14
C PHE A 58 21.05 8.61 1.33
N LEU A 59 20.02 9.01 0.58
CA LEU A 59 20.00 10.29 -0.13
C LEU A 59 20.09 11.48 0.84
N ALA A 60 19.41 11.42 1.98
CA ALA A 60 19.46 12.46 3.01
C ALA A 60 20.82 12.51 3.72
N LEU A 61 21.47 11.36 3.95
CA LEU A 61 22.77 11.29 4.62
C LEU A 61 23.93 11.76 3.72
N LEU A 62 23.95 11.32 2.46
CA LEU A 62 25.07 11.58 1.53
C LEU A 62 24.89 12.86 0.73
N LEU A 63 23.64 13.17 0.35
CA LEU A 63 23.29 14.22 -0.61
C LEU A 63 22.26 15.23 -0.05
N GLY A 64 21.93 15.14 1.23
CA GLY A 64 20.90 15.96 1.85
C GLY A 64 21.25 17.44 1.94
N VAL A 65 22.55 17.79 1.95
CA VAL A 65 23.02 19.17 1.83
C VAL A 65 22.49 19.85 0.56
N PHE A 66 22.31 19.07 -0.52
CA PHE A 66 21.74 19.54 -1.79
C PHE A 66 20.20 19.35 -1.86
N GLY A 67 19.57 18.82 -0.81
CA GLY A 67 18.14 18.57 -0.72
C GLY A 67 17.62 17.40 -1.58
N VAL A 68 18.48 16.50 -2.04
CA VAL A 68 18.10 15.51 -3.08
C VAL A 68 17.08 14.47 -2.57
N HIS A 69 17.08 14.17 -1.28
CA HIS A 69 16.04 13.36 -0.63
C HIS A 69 14.64 13.98 -0.76
N LYS A 70 14.52 15.31 -0.79
CA LYS A 70 13.24 15.99 -1.03
C LYS A 70 12.73 15.77 -2.44
N PHE A 71 13.60 15.83 -3.45
CA PHE A 71 13.22 15.51 -4.83
C PHE A 71 12.77 14.06 -5.00
N TYR A 72 13.42 13.10 -4.32
CA TYR A 72 13.00 11.68 -4.32
C TYR A 72 11.55 11.49 -3.82
N LEU A 73 11.14 12.23 -2.78
CA LEU A 73 9.77 12.24 -2.24
C LEU A 73 8.77 13.04 -3.11
N GLY A 74 9.26 13.79 -4.10
CA GLY A 74 8.47 14.71 -4.93
C GLY A 74 8.25 16.10 -4.32
N TYR A 75 8.97 16.45 -3.24
CA TYR A 75 8.93 17.77 -2.61
C TYR A 75 9.83 18.78 -3.33
N ASN A 76 9.50 19.08 -4.59
CA ASN A 76 10.34 19.90 -5.46
C ASN A 76 10.64 21.29 -4.87
N ALA A 77 9.63 21.96 -4.30
CA ALA A 77 9.81 23.28 -3.67
C ALA A 77 10.83 23.23 -2.51
N GLN A 78 10.78 22.20 -1.68
CA GLN A 78 11.70 22.04 -0.55
C GLN A 78 13.12 21.68 -0.99
N GLY A 79 13.24 20.81 -1.99
CA GLY A 79 14.55 20.48 -2.60
C GLY A 79 15.22 21.72 -3.17
N PHE A 80 14.47 22.58 -3.87
CA PHE A 80 14.99 23.86 -4.36
C PHE A 80 15.33 24.83 -3.23
N THR A 81 14.54 24.89 -2.15
CA THR A 81 14.87 25.71 -0.97
C THR A 81 16.17 25.26 -0.30
N LEU A 82 16.37 23.95 -0.10
CA LEU A 82 17.62 23.42 0.46
C LEU A 82 18.82 23.67 -0.45
N LEU A 83 18.66 23.45 -1.77
CA LEU A 83 19.69 23.75 -2.75
C LEU A 83 20.05 25.25 -2.75
N ALA A 84 19.06 26.14 -2.70
CA ALA A 84 19.26 27.59 -2.64
C ALA A 84 19.93 28.02 -1.33
N LEU A 85 19.52 27.49 -0.17
CA LEU A 85 20.17 27.75 1.12
C LEU A 85 21.63 27.27 1.13
N THR A 86 21.92 26.11 0.56
CA THR A 86 23.28 25.57 0.47
C THR A 86 24.15 26.36 -0.50
N VAL A 87 23.65 26.72 -1.68
CA VAL A 87 24.44 27.44 -2.69
C VAL A 87 24.57 28.93 -2.33
N ILE A 88 23.46 29.63 -2.10
CA ILE A 88 23.44 31.07 -1.82
C ILE A 88 23.89 31.28 -0.37
N GLY A 89 23.18 30.68 0.59
CA GLY A 89 23.50 30.83 2.01
C GLY A 89 24.90 30.32 2.35
N GLY A 90 25.32 29.18 1.80
CA GLY A 90 26.68 28.67 1.96
C GLY A 90 27.75 29.64 1.44
N LEU A 91 27.57 30.20 0.24
CA LEU A 91 28.51 31.16 -0.35
C LEU A 91 28.61 32.46 0.47
N PHE A 92 27.48 33.03 0.91
CA PHE A 92 27.47 34.28 1.67
C PHE A 92 27.84 34.13 3.16
N THR A 93 27.77 32.93 3.74
CA THR A 93 28.06 32.68 5.16
C THR A 93 29.31 31.83 5.41
N PHE A 94 30.18 31.69 4.41
CA PHE A 94 31.39 30.85 4.48
C PHE A 94 31.11 29.41 4.96
N GLY A 95 30.00 28.83 4.50
CA GLY A 95 29.59 27.46 4.81
C GLY A 95 28.84 27.25 6.13
N ILE A 96 28.58 28.30 6.93
CA ILE A 96 27.83 28.14 8.20
C ILE A 96 26.41 27.63 7.94
N VAL A 97 25.69 28.21 6.97
CA VAL A 97 24.36 27.73 6.57
C VAL A 97 24.41 26.30 6.03
N THR A 98 25.45 25.96 5.27
CA THR A 98 25.68 24.60 4.76
C THR A 98 25.80 23.57 5.89
N GLY A 99 26.50 23.92 6.99
CA GLY A 99 26.58 23.09 8.18
C GLY A 99 25.23 22.87 8.88
N VAL A 100 24.41 23.92 9.00
CA VAL A 100 23.05 23.83 9.55
C VAL A 100 22.16 22.93 8.67
N VAL A 101 22.22 23.09 7.35
CA VAL A 101 21.46 22.25 6.40
C VAL A 101 21.91 20.79 6.45
N TRP A 102 23.21 20.52 6.63
CA TRP A 102 23.71 19.14 6.83
C TRP A 102 23.14 18.50 8.10
N ILE A 103 23.08 19.23 9.23
CA ILE A 103 22.49 18.73 10.48
C ILE A 103 21.00 18.41 10.30
N ILE A 104 20.23 19.31 9.68
CA ILE A 104 18.80 19.08 9.37
C ILE A 104 18.63 17.80 8.55
N SER A 105 19.45 17.63 7.52
CA SER A 105 19.40 16.47 6.62
C SER A 105 19.81 15.16 7.31
N ALA A 106 20.78 15.21 8.21
CA ALA A 106 21.19 14.05 9.01
C ALA A 106 20.07 13.59 9.97
N ILE A 107 19.32 14.54 10.57
CA ILE A 107 18.14 14.22 11.38
C ILE A 107 17.04 13.61 10.51
N GLU A 108 16.81 14.11 9.29
CA GLU A 108 15.87 13.49 8.35
C GLU A 108 16.30 12.08 7.91
N ALA A 109 17.60 11.84 7.67
CA ALA A 109 18.12 10.51 7.38
C ALA A 109 17.80 9.52 8.51
N ILE A 110 18.04 9.92 9.77
CA ILE A 110 17.69 9.13 10.96
C ILE A 110 16.18 8.91 11.03
N ALA A 111 15.36 9.94 10.77
CA ALA A 111 13.90 9.83 10.79
C ALA A 111 13.37 8.84 9.73
N TYR A 112 13.96 8.80 8.53
CA TYR A 112 13.58 7.85 7.49
C TYR A 112 14.04 6.43 7.81
N PHE A 113 15.26 6.24 8.33
CA PHE A 113 15.74 4.92 8.78
C PHE A 113 15.01 4.39 10.02
N SER A 114 14.47 5.26 10.87
CA SER A 114 13.72 4.89 12.09
C SER A 114 12.27 4.47 11.83
N LYS A 115 11.80 4.52 10.57
CA LYS A 115 10.41 4.26 10.20
C LYS A 115 10.29 2.99 9.37
N SER A 116 9.17 2.29 9.55
CA SER A 116 8.80 1.17 8.68
C SER A 116 8.38 1.67 7.30
N GLN A 117 8.52 0.83 6.27
CA GLN A 117 8.21 1.18 4.87
C GLN A 117 6.77 1.71 4.69
N SER A 118 5.78 1.09 5.33
CA SER A 118 4.37 1.52 5.26
C SER A 118 4.13 2.84 5.98
N GLU A 119 4.73 3.05 7.15
CA GLU A 119 4.63 4.30 7.91
C GLU A 119 5.30 5.47 7.15
N PHE A 120 6.47 5.23 6.56
CA PHE A 120 7.16 6.18 5.71
C PHE A 120 6.30 6.61 4.51
N GLU A 121 5.69 5.65 3.80
CA GLU A 121 4.78 5.97 2.71
C GLU A 121 3.56 6.78 3.18
N GLN A 122 2.92 6.36 4.28
CA GLN A 122 1.79 7.07 4.86
C GLN A 122 2.14 8.52 5.23
N ILE A 123 3.32 8.75 5.80
CA ILE A 123 3.73 10.07 6.31
C ILE A 123 4.26 10.98 5.19
N TYR A 124 5.20 10.53 4.36
CA TYR A 124 5.92 11.38 3.39
C TYR A 124 5.44 11.24 1.94
N VAL A 125 4.84 10.11 1.57
CA VAL A 125 4.40 9.90 0.17
C VAL A 125 2.96 10.37 0.01
N TYR A 126 2.06 9.87 0.87
CA TYR A 126 0.63 10.21 0.88
C TYR A 126 0.31 11.39 1.78
N GLY A 127 0.77 11.39 3.04
CA GLY A 127 0.51 12.44 4.02
C GLY A 127 1.27 13.75 3.79
N LYS A 128 2.17 13.78 2.80
CA LYS A 128 2.96 14.94 2.37
C LYS A 128 3.62 15.71 3.52
N ARG A 129 4.09 15.01 4.56
CA ARG A 129 4.86 15.63 5.65
C ARG A 129 6.15 16.26 5.13
N GLU A 130 6.19 17.57 5.23
CA GLU A 130 7.24 18.43 4.69
C GLU A 130 8.56 18.39 5.48
N TRP A 131 8.56 18.20 6.80
CA TRP A 131 9.78 18.11 7.61
C TRP A 131 9.57 17.15 8.79
N PHE A 132 10.62 16.42 9.17
CA PHE A 132 10.70 15.47 10.30
C PHE A 132 9.50 14.51 10.42
#